data_AF-A0A892IDR3-F1
#
_entry.id   AF-A0A892IDR3-F1
#
_cell.length_a   1.000
_cell.length_b   1.000
_cell.length_c   1.000
_cell.angle_alpha   90.00
_cell.angle_beta   90.00
_cell.angle_gamma   90.00
#
_symmetry.space_group_name_H-M   'P 1'
#
loop_
_entity.id
_entity.type
_entity.pdbx_description
1 polymer ?
#
loop_
_entity_poly.entity_id
_entity_poly.type
_entity_poly.pdbx_seq_one_letter_code
_entity_poly.pdbx_strand_id
1 'polypeptide(L)'
;MIRIPEWRKVALSCAMLAMPFVAGCGGGDDPGPIDVPQCSGSACGPSGPITTPPVVTKLCPDALDYTTTYTGGAGSGEYVKVRFDTAKLTYQMQFIDSSVPTSAGQVNDTRAGLTINGSFHHPTNLPTAEQNRCAFVLDNGATSDGAYSVTINRADPPMLFVGNGVVGGGIPGATIQFDGIPVVAGLYLGTVPSRTFDFYPFIGFSETETDFTKVAGVYNEVGIHLSPTGSGYQSAAPQGWQPDVVNWIQTLNADGSCTATPGSDYSCQTTGTPWTLRRNADGTPDNVFVSNASAGLPYPSAGQEQPLVLLSPTQAHGVMIVGKLNGVLVPIVIRVGYSHADAGNLLASVADAEVGISMLAPAQPVAANVLKGGFIGATSASACGIVTSAGPTGAPATSGPSFNANAAHPDLPGTFNGTFFLPDAGNCSDGTAVSTIAANYTSTLFQGDTAAFIDPQTSSVTAQFALDYTQASPGRIKVTANSDFNAKGANGNVAIFSKGDTGWIVTAGNIYAMVVNNSKVNPFFTVGAFVQ
;
A
#
# COMPACT_ATOMS: atom_id res chain seq x y z
N MET A 1 60.64 -13.09 -58.17
CA MET A 1 59.24 -13.07 -57.69
C MET A 1 59.16 -13.98 -56.48
N ILE A 2 59.07 -13.36 -55.29
CA ILE A 2 59.39 -13.93 -53.98
C ILE A 2 58.16 -13.85 -53.06
N ARG A 3 57.89 -14.98 -52.40
CA ARG A 3 57.29 -15.27 -51.06
C ARG A 3 56.24 -14.35 -50.41
N ILE A 4 55.09 -14.97 -50.11
CA ILE A 4 54.22 -15.06 -48.88
C ILE A 4 54.64 -14.27 -47.60
N PRO A 5 53.79 -14.15 -46.53
CA PRO A 5 52.40 -13.70 -46.29
C PRO A 5 52.31 -12.56 -45.20
N GLU A 6 51.08 -12.27 -44.72
CA GLU A 6 50.70 -11.83 -43.36
C GLU A 6 50.51 -10.33 -42.98
N TRP A 7 49.35 -10.09 -42.36
CA TRP A 7 49.14 -9.48 -41.02
C TRP A 7 48.65 -8.03 -40.83
N ARG A 8 47.63 -7.95 -39.95
CA ARG A 8 47.29 -6.90 -38.95
C ARG A 8 46.55 -5.64 -39.46
N LYS A 9 45.65 -4.98 -38.72
CA LYS A 9 45.00 -5.03 -37.38
C LYS A 9 43.89 -3.94 -37.48
N VAL A 10 42.77 -3.96 -36.76
CA VAL A 10 42.62 -3.48 -35.37
C VAL A 10 41.31 -4.02 -34.80
N ALA A 11 41.35 -4.28 -33.51
CA ALA A 11 40.35 -4.93 -32.68
C ALA A 11 39.86 -3.99 -31.56
N LEU A 12 38.93 -4.52 -30.74
CA LEU A 12 38.47 -4.07 -29.40
C LEU A 12 37.54 -2.85 -29.33
N SER A 13 36.57 -2.74 -28.42
CA SER A 13 35.92 -3.67 -27.49
C SER A 13 34.86 -2.86 -26.73
N CYS A 14 33.67 -3.41 -26.51
CA CYS A 14 32.86 -3.16 -25.31
C CYS A 14 32.06 -4.43 -25.03
N ALA A 15 32.62 -5.24 -24.12
CA ALA A 15 32.00 -6.43 -23.58
C ALA A 15 31.00 -6.02 -22.50
N MET A 16 29.71 -6.25 -22.73
CA MET A 16 28.73 -6.38 -21.66
C MET A 16 28.69 -7.85 -21.23
N LEU A 17 29.14 -8.10 -19.99
CA LEU A 17 28.93 -9.36 -19.29
C LEU A 17 27.44 -9.46 -18.93
N ALA A 18 26.64 -9.94 -19.88
CA ALA A 18 25.37 -10.58 -19.56
C ALA A 18 25.71 -11.93 -18.92
N MET A 19 25.49 -12.09 -17.61
CA MET A 19 25.51 -13.42 -17.01
C MET A 19 24.26 -14.18 -17.48
N PRO A 20 24.43 -15.32 -18.18
CA PRO A 20 23.31 -16.18 -18.48
C PRO A 20 22.94 -16.96 -17.21
N PHE A 21 21.69 -16.87 -16.77
CA PHE A 21 21.09 -17.89 -15.91
C PHE A 21 21.04 -19.20 -16.71
N VAL A 22 22.13 -19.96 -16.68
CA VAL A 22 22.13 -21.37 -17.06
C VAL A 22 21.61 -22.12 -15.85
N ALA A 23 20.41 -22.66 -15.98
CA ALA A 23 19.85 -23.64 -15.06
C ALA A 23 20.79 -24.85 -14.96
N GLY A 24 21.61 -24.86 -13.91
CA GLY A 24 22.25 -26.06 -13.39
C GLY A 24 21.47 -26.51 -12.15
N CYS A 25 20.89 -27.70 -12.19
CA CYS A 25 20.37 -28.39 -11.00
C CYS A 25 21.46 -28.44 -9.92
N GLY A 26 21.15 -27.90 -8.74
CA GLY A 26 22.06 -27.84 -7.58
C GLY A 26 21.35 -27.34 -6.33
N GLY A 27 20.36 -28.12 -5.89
CA GLY A 27 19.59 -28.13 -4.63
C GLY A 27 19.83 -27.09 -3.53
N GLY A 28 18.74 -26.46 -3.12
CA GLY A 28 18.62 -25.68 -1.88
C GLY A 28 17.23 -25.10 -1.61
N ASP A 29 16.16 -25.74 -2.06
CA ASP A 29 14.78 -25.46 -1.62
C ASP A 29 14.23 -26.72 -0.97
N ASP A 30 13.49 -26.58 0.13
CA ASP A 30 12.46 -27.55 0.49
C ASP A 30 11.09 -27.00 0.04
N PRO A 31 10.62 -27.37 -1.17
CA PRO A 31 9.21 -27.40 -1.54
C PRO A 31 8.58 -28.75 -1.13
N GLY A 32 7.25 -28.83 -1.16
CA GLY A 32 6.50 -30.06 -0.89
C GLY A 32 6.93 -31.26 -1.77
N PRO A 33 6.53 -32.50 -1.41
CA PRO A 33 7.21 -33.71 -1.82
C PRO A 33 7.27 -33.92 -3.33
N ILE A 34 8.49 -34.19 -3.83
CA ILE A 34 8.78 -34.72 -5.15
C ILE A 34 8.83 -36.25 -5.03
N ASP A 35 7.94 -36.95 -5.74
CA ASP A 35 8.01 -38.41 -5.87
C ASP A 35 9.12 -38.75 -6.87
N VAL A 36 10.33 -38.97 -6.38
CA VAL A 36 11.47 -39.39 -7.21
C VAL A 36 11.35 -40.89 -7.51
N PRO A 37 11.37 -41.33 -8.79
CA PRO A 37 11.39 -42.74 -9.13
C PRO A 37 12.59 -43.41 -8.46
N GLN A 38 12.31 -44.39 -7.60
CA GLN A 38 13.34 -45.16 -6.92
C GLN A 38 14.27 -45.83 -7.95
N CYS A 39 15.57 -45.75 -7.71
CA CYS A 39 16.60 -46.46 -8.47
C CYS A 39 16.22 -47.94 -8.64
N SER A 40 15.86 -48.35 -9.87
CA SER A 40 15.62 -49.76 -10.19
C SER A 40 16.89 -50.37 -10.79
N GLY A 41 17.66 -51.12 -10.00
CA GLY A 41 18.83 -51.86 -10.46
C GLY A 41 19.55 -52.60 -9.33
N SER A 42 20.25 -53.68 -9.66
CA SER A 42 20.97 -54.56 -8.71
C SER A 42 22.18 -53.91 -8.01
N ALA A 43 22.38 -52.60 -8.17
CA ALA A 43 23.47 -51.81 -7.58
C ALA A 43 23.02 -50.86 -6.45
N CYS A 44 21.72 -50.79 -6.15
CA CYS A 44 21.17 -49.93 -5.11
C CYS A 44 20.94 -50.74 -3.81
N GLY A 45 21.60 -50.33 -2.71
CA GLY A 45 21.46 -50.97 -1.39
C GLY A 45 20.09 -50.70 -0.73
N PRO A 46 19.67 -51.49 0.27
CA PRO A 46 18.32 -51.38 0.84
C PRO A 46 18.15 -50.04 1.56
N SER A 47 17.36 -49.14 0.97
CA SER A 47 16.91 -47.90 1.60
C SER A 47 15.58 -48.19 2.28
N GLY A 48 15.54 -48.02 3.62
CA GLY A 48 14.32 -48.27 4.41
C GLY A 48 13.18 -47.29 4.06
N PRO A 49 11.93 -47.62 4.44
CA PRO A 49 10.79 -46.76 4.17
C PRO A 49 10.95 -45.40 4.88
N ILE A 50 10.72 -44.32 4.11
CA ILE A 50 10.57 -42.96 4.66
C ILE A 50 9.31 -42.96 5.54
N THR A 51 9.48 -42.81 6.85
CA THR A 51 8.40 -42.94 7.86
C THR A 51 7.94 -41.61 8.46
N THR A 52 8.42 -40.47 7.96
CA THR A 52 8.01 -39.16 8.46
C THR A 52 7.24 -38.41 7.38
N PRO A 53 5.92 -38.23 7.53
CA PRO A 53 5.16 -37.31 6.69
C PRO A 53 5.77 -35.90 6.81
N PRO A 54 5.93 -35.16 5.70
CA PRO A 54 6.48 -33.81 5.73
C PRO A 54 5.59 -32.90 6.58
N VAL A 55 6.21 -32.12 7.47
CA VAL A 55 5.52 -31.13 8.29
C VAL A 55 5.15 -29.96 7.37
N VAL A 56 3.86 -29.82 7.05
CA VAL A 56 3.35 -28.59 6.42
C VAL A 56 3.50 -27.46 7.43
N THR A 57 4.34 -26.47 7.15
CA THR A 57 4.43 -25.25 7.95
C THR A 57 3.08 -24.56 7.90
N LYS A 58 2.36 -24.52 9.02
CA LYS A 58 1.07 -23.84 9.11
C LYS A 58 1.27 -22.33 8.98
N LEU A 59 0.55 -21.70 8.06
CA LEU A 59 0.61 -20.26 7.81
C LEU A 59 -0.46 -19.50 8.61
N CYS A 60 -1.61 -20.12 8.81
CA CYS A 60 -2.76 -19.53 9.49
C CYS A 60 -3.41 -20.47 10.51
N PRO A 61 -4.25 -19.95 11.44
CA PRO A 61 -5.01 -20.76 12.38
C PRO A 61 -5.81 -21.87 11.70
N ASP A 62 -6.02 -23.00 12.38
CA ASP A 62 -6.78 -24.14 11.82
C ASP A 62 -8.25 -23.79 11.57
N ALA A 63 -8.82 -22.95 12.44
CA ALA A 63 -10.18 -22.46 12.31
C ALA A 63 -10.28 -21.04 12.89
N LEU A 64 -11.26 -20.30 12.38
CA LEU A 64 -11.75 -19.04 12.94
C LEU A 64 -13.26 -19.17 13.14
N ASP A 65 -13.79 -18.59 14.21
CA ASP A 65 -15.19 -18.73 14.65
C ASP A 65 -15.76 -17.40 15.15
N TYR A 66 -15.36 -16.29 14.51
CA TYR A 66 -15.63 -14.91 14.90
C TYR A 66 -15.04 -14.42 16.23
N THR A 67 -14.31 -15.25 16.98
CA THR A 67 -13.67 -14.82 18.24
C THR A 67 -12.45 -13.93 18.01
N THR A 68 -11.73 -14.14 16.91
CA THR A 68 -10.54 -13.34 16.55
C THR A 68 -10.98 -12.11 15.75
N THR A 69 -10.66 -10.92 16.27
CA THR A 69 -10.89 -9.64 15.59
C THR A 69 -9.58 -9.13 15.04
N TYR A 70 -9.52 -8.91 13.73
CA TYR A 70 -8.42 -8.19 13.12
C TYR A 70 -8.78 -6.73 13.00
N THR A 71 -7.98 -5.88 13.65
CA THR A 71 -8.14 -4.42 13.69
C THR A 71 -7.13 -3.81 12.72
N GLY A 72 -7.61 -3.08 11.70
CA GLY A 72 -6.76 -2.65 10.60
C GLY A 72 -7.22 -1.39 9.90
N GLY A 73 -6.40 -0.94 8.96
CA GLY A 73 -6.66 0.23 8.13
C GLY A 73 -6.55 -0.10 6.64
N ALA A 74 -7.29 0.64 5.82
CA ALA A 74 -7.25 0.50 4.37
C ALA A 74 -6.73 1.76 3.67
N GLY A 75 -6.22 1.60 2.45
CA GLY A 75 -5.77 2.69 1.58
C GLY A 75 -6.87 3.68 1.17
N SER A 76 -8.15 3.30 1.35
CA SER A 76 -9.31 4.20 1.28
C SER A 76 -9.44 5.14 2.49
N GLY A 77 -8.52 5.07 3.46
CA GLY A 77 -8.64 5.82 4.71
C GLY A 77 -9.69 5.23 5.65
N GLU A 78 -10.06 3.96 5.48
CA GLU A 78 -11.08 3.31 6.31
C GLU A 78 -10.44 2.57 7.49
N TYR A 79 -10.93 2.84 8.70
CA TYR A 79 -10.60 2.07 9.90
C TYR A 79 -11.61 0.91 10.04
N VAL A 80 -11.11 -0.32 9.93
CA VAL A 80 -11.96 -1.51 9.76
C VAL A 80 -11.60 -2.59 10.79
N LYS A 81 -12.64 -3.26 11.29
CA LYS A 81 -12.52 -4.53 12.03
C LYS A 81 -13.10 -5.66 11.20
N VAL A 82 -12.34 -6.74 11.03
CA VAL A 82 -12.77 -7.93 10.28
C VAL A 82 -12.67 -9.19 11.12
N ARG A 83 -13.64 -10.09 10.95
CA ARG A 83 -13.73 -11.39 11.62
C ARG A 83 -14.22 -12.44 10.63
N PHE A 84 -13.80 -13.70 10.84
CA PHE A 84 -14.15 -14.82 9.95
C PHE A 84 -14.70 -16.01 10.74
N ASP A 85 -15.57 -16.78 10.10
CA ASP A 85 -16.01 -18.11 10.50
C ASP A 85 -15.69 -19.09 9.36
N THR A 86 -14.65 -19.91 9.55
CA THR A 86 -14.16 -20.86 8.53
C THR A 86 -15.02 -22.11 8.44
N ALA A 87 -15.85 -22.41 9.46
CA ALA A 87 -16.78 -23.53 9.39
C ALA A 87 -18.01 -23.17 8.55
N LYS A 88 -18.46 -21.91 8.63
CA LYS A 88 -19.60 -21.39 7.85
C LYS A 88 -19.21 -20.75 6.52
N LEU A 89 -17.92 -20.48 6.31
CA LEU A 89 -17.41 -19.71 5.17
C LEU A 89 -18.03 -18.31 5.09
N THR A 90 -18.13 -17.66 6.25
CA THR A 90 -18.73 -16.33 6.38
C THR A 90 -17.78 -15.36 7.07
N TYR A 91 -17.90 -14.07 6.75
CA TYR A 91 -17.13 -13.01 7.39
C TYR A 91 -18.05 -11.90 7.88
N GLN A 92 -17.51 -11.09 8.78
CA GLN A 92 -18.11 -9.87 9.27
C GLN A 92 -17.07 -8.76 9.15
N MET A 93 -17.48 -7.61 8.62
CA MET A 93 -16.63 -6.44 8.48
C MET A 93 -17.37 -5.22 9.01
N GLN A 94 -16.73 -4.51 9.93
CA GLN A 94 -17.24 -3.30 10.52
C GLN A 94 -16.37 -2.12 10.08
N PHE A 95 -16.98 -1.15 9.42
CA PHE A 95 -16.36 0.11 9.04
C PHE A 95 -16.50 1.06 10.24
N ILE A 96 -15.49 1.11 11.10
CA ILE A 96 -15.56 1.92 12.31
C ILE A 96 -15.42 3.40 11.97
N ASP A 97 -14.58 3.72 10.99
CA ASP A 97 -14.40 5.05 10.43
C ASP A 97 -14.22 4.95 8.92
N SER A 98 -14.84 5.84 8.15
CA SER A 98 -14.81 5.80 6.69
C SER A 98 -15.34 7.10 6.08
N SER A 99 -14.59 7.63 5.11
CA SER A 99 -15.03 8.70 4.22
C SER A 99 -15.67 8.17 2.93
N VAL A 100 -15.70 6.86 2.73
CA VAL A 100 -16.22 6.24 1.50
C VAL A 100 -17.74 6.33 1.50
N PRO A 101 -18.35 6.97 0.48
CA PRO A 101 -19.80 7.07 0.37
C PRO A 101 -20.45 5.69 0.22
N THR A 102 -21.68 5.54 0.73
CA THR A 102 -22.50 4.34 0.53
C THR A 102 -22.99 4.20 -0.91
N SER A 103 -23.02 5.30 -1.67
CA SER A 103 -23.38 5.36 -3.09
C SER A 103 -22.67 6.50 -3.80
N ALA A 104 -22.42 6.36 -5.10
CA ALA A 104 -21.89 7.44 -5.94
C ALA A 104 -22.86 8.63 -6.03
N GLY A 105 -22.33 9.83 -6.26
CA GLY A 105 -23.10 11.07 -6.43
C GLY A 105 -23.33 11.86 -5.14
N GLN A 106 -22.81 11.40 -4.00
CA GLN A 106 -22.97 12.06 -2.71
C GLN A 106 -21.73 11.85 -1.82
N VAL A 107 -21.58 12.68 -0.78
CA VAL A 107 -20.43 12.65 0.15
C VAL A 107 -20.81 12.62 1.63
N ASN A 108 -22.10 12.74 1.97
CA ASN A 108 -22.55 12.90 3.35
C ASN A 108 -22.84 11.56 4.05
N ASP A 109 -23.39 10.58 3.33
CA ASP A 109 -23.72 9.27 3.86
C ASP A 109 -22.58 8.29 3.57
N THR A 110 -21.73 8.03 4.58
CA THR A 110 -20.55 7.17 4.43
C THR A 110 -20.77 5.79 5.03
N ARG A 111 -19.81 4.89 4.82
CA ARG A 111 -19.83 3.56 5.45
C ARG A 111 -19.56 3.59 6.96
N ALA A 112 -19.18 4.73 7.54
CA ALA A 112 -18.84 4.82 8.96
C ALA A 112 -19.98 4.30 9.85
N GLY A 113 -19.65 3.42 10.78
CA GLY A 113 -20.58 2.76 11.68
C GLY A 113 -21.30 1.53 11.10
N LEU A 114 -21.19 1.26 9.78
CA LEU A 114 -21.86 0.11 9.17
C LEU A 114 -21.13 -1.20 9.47
N THR A 115 -21.92 -2.26 9.61
CA THR A 115 -21.42 -3.64 9.69
C THR A 115 -22.04 -4.46 8.57
N ILE A 116 -21.19 -5.06 7.74
CA ILE A 116 -21.61 -5.99 6.70
C ILE A 116 -21.30 -7.43 7.12
N ASN A 117 -22.17 -8.35 6.72
CA ASN A 117 -21.93 -9.79 6.79
C ASN A 117 -21.99 -10.36 5.38
N GLY A 118 -21.11 -11.30 5.08
CA GLY A 118 -21.05 -11.92 3.75
C GLY A 118 -20.42 -13.29 3.77
N SER A 119 -20.42 -13.94 2.60
CA SER A 119 -19.72 -15.22 2.38
C SER A 119 -18.34 -15.00 1.74
N PHE A 120 -17.47 -15.97 1.94
CA PHE A 120 -16.21 -16.08 1.21
C PHE A 120 -15.99 -17.52 0.74
N HIS A 121 -15.05 -17.71 -0.17
CA HIS A 121 -14.52 -19.02 -0.51
C HIS A 121 -12.99 -19.03 -0.47
N HIS A 122 -12.42 -20.23 -0.32
CA HIS A 122 -10.99 -20.44 -0.49
C HIS A 122 -10.67 -20.62 -1.97
N PRO A 123 -9.65 -19.94 -2.52
CA PRO A 123 -9.21 -20.18 -3.88
C PRO A 123 -8.61 -21.59 -4.01
N THR A 124 -8.44 -22.05 -5.25
CA THR A 124 -7.81 -23.35 -5.56
C THR A 124 -6.61 -23.21 -6.49
N ASN A 125 -6.20 -21.98 -6.78
CA ASN A 125 -5.23 -21.63 -7.80
C ASN A 125 -3.99 -20.92 -7.24
N LEU A 126 -3.86 -20.80 -5.92
CA LEU A 126 -2.61 -20.37 -5.30
C LEU A 126 -1.59 -21.53 -5.29
N PRO A 127 -0.27 -21.24 -5.17
CA PRO A 127 0.79 -22.22 -5.43
C PRO A 127 0.78 -23.42 -4.49
N THR A 128 0.24 -23.28 -3.27
CA THR A 128 0.14 -24.36 -2.29
C THR A 128 -1.26 -24.48 -1.70
N ALA A 129 -1.60 -25.69 -1.24
CA ALA A 129 -2.86 -25.96 -0.54
C ALA A 129 -3.00 -25.11 0.74
N GLU A 130 -1.89 -24.85 1.43
CA GLU A 130 -1.88 -24.03 2.63
C GLU A 130 -2.12 -22.55 2.32
N GLN A 131 -1.54 -22.00 1.24
CA GLN A 131 -1.87 -20.65 0.78
C GLN A 131 -3.35 -20.53 0.38
N ASN A 132 -3.88 -21.54 -0.32
CA ASN A 132 -5.32 -21.60 -0.64
C ASN A 132 -6.19 -21.59 0.63
N ARG A 133 -5.84 -22.38 1.65
CA ARG A 133 -6.56 -22.43 2.93
C ARG A 133 -6.52 -21.10 3.69
N CYS A 134 -5.43 -20.36 3.57
CA CYS A 134 -5.22 -19.11 4.29
C CYS A 134 -5.70 -17.87 3.53
N ALA A 135 -6.22 -18.04 2.31
CA ALA A 135 -6.80 -16.98 1.49
C ALA A 135 -8.34 -17.03 1.50
N PHE A 136 -8.96 -15.85 1.59
CA PHE A 136 -10.39 -15.62 1.78
C PHE A 136 -10.86 -14.68 0.68
N VAL A 137 -11.45 -15.23 -0.39
CA VAL A 137 -12.01 -14.45 -1.51
C VAL A 137 -13.45 -14.07 -1.17
N LEU A 138 -13.73 -12.77 -1.08
CA LEU A 138 -15.05 -12.28 -0.66
C LEU A 138 -16.05 -12.36 -1.82
N ASP A 139 -17.22 -12.96 -1.58
CA ASP A 139 -18.24 -13.14 -2.62
C ASP A 139 -19.31 -12.04 -2.66
N ASN A 140 -19.65 -11.55 -1.47
CA ASN A 140 -20.73 -10.59 -1.23
C ASN A 140 -20.55 -9.96 0.15
N GLY A 141 -21.38 -8.96 0.48
CA GLY A 141 -21.50 -8.43 1.83
C GLY A 141 -22.61 -7.41 1.93
N ALA A 142 -23.44 -7.49 2.96
CA ALA A 142 -24.52 -6.53 3.20
C ALA A 142 -24.78 -6.30 4.69
N THR A 143 -25.33 -5.13 4.97
CA THR A 143 -25.93 -4.79 6.27
C THR A 143 -27.14 -5.68 6.53
N SER A 144 -27.44 -5.94 7.81
CA SER A 144 -28.53 -6.86 8.19
C SER A 144 -29.93 -6.37 7.80
N ASP A 145 -30.11 -5.06 7.67
CA ASP A 145 -31.34 -4.41 7.22
C ASP A 145 -31.40 -4.26 5.69
N GLY A 146 -30.33 -4.59 4.98
CA GLY A 146 -30.22 -4.46 3.53
C GLY A 146 -30.09 -3.02 3.03
N ALA A 147 -29.86 -2.04 3.91
CA ALA A 147 -29.73 -0.63 3.52
C ALA A 147 -28.47 -0.36 2.69
N TYR A 148 -27.44 -1.19 2.88
CA TYR A 148 -26.17 -1.10 2.19
C TYR A 148 -25.62 -2.49 1.84
N SER A 149 -25.09 -2.63 0.63
CA SER A 149 -24.36 -3.81 0.15
C SER A 149 -23.14 -3.42 -0.66
N VAL A 150 -22.06 -4.17 -0.53
CA VAL A 150 -20.86 -3.97 -1.34
C VAL A 150 -21.06 -4.52 -2.75
N THR A 151 -20.46 -3.85 -3.74
CA THR A 151 -20.36 -4.38 -5.11
C THR A 151 -19.04 -5.11 -5.25
N ILE A 152 -19.08 -6.39 -5.60
CA ILE A 152 -17.89 -7.21 -5.84
C ILE A 152 -17.68 -7.40 -7.35
N ASN A 153 -16.54 -6.95 -7.86
CA ASN A 153 -16.10 -7.32 -9.21
C ASN A 153 -15.60 -8.77 -9.19
N ARG A 154 -16.34 -9.70 -9.78
CA ARG A 154 -15.96 -11.13 -9.78
C ARG A 154 -14.72 -11.44 -10.62
N ALA A 155 -14.34 -10.56 -11.53
CA ALA A 155 -13.11 -10.72 -12.31
C ALA A 155 -11.86 -10.33 -11.50
N ASP A 156 -12.03 -9.52 -10.45
CA ASP A 156 -10.96 -9.08 -9.55
C ASP A 156 -11.51 -8.90 -8.13
N PRO A 157 -11.90 -10.01 -7.46
CA PRO A 157 -12.58 -9.93 -6.17
C PRO A 157 -11.59 -9.54 -5.05
N PRO A 158 -12.06 -8.85 -4.01
CA PRO A 158 -11.25 -8.65 -2.81
C PRO A 158 -10.84 -9.98 -2.20
N MET A 159 -9.53 -10.13 -1.94
CA MET A 159 -8.94 -11.33 -1.35
C MET A 159 -8.16 -10.92 -0.09
N LEU A 160 -8.43 -11.60 1.01
CA LEU A 160 -7.74 -11.41 2.28
C LEU A 160 -6.90 -12.65 2.61
N PHE A 161 -5.67 -12.43 3.05
CA PHE A 161 -4.72 -13.47 3.46
C PHE A 161 -4.52 -13.37 4.96
N VAL A 162 -4.88 -14.42 5.69
CA VAL A 162 -4.71 -14.50 7.14
C VAL A 162 -3.45 -15.29 7.45
N GLY A 163 -2.64 -14.83 8.40
CA GLY A 163 -1.48 -15.58 8.88
C GLY A 163 -0.69 -14.86 9.96
N ASN A 164 -0.10 -15.62 10.89
CA ASN A 164 0.78 -15.09 11.94
C ASN A 164 0.22 -13.88 12.72
N GLY A 165 -1.09 -13.85 12.99
CA GLY A 165 -1.75 -12.75 13.70
C GLY A 165 -2.04 -11.50 12.86
N VAL A 166 -1.80 -11.56 11.54
CA VAL A 166 -2.07 -10.51 10.55
C VAL A 166 -3.16 -10.97 9.59
N VAL A 167 -3.91 -10.02 9.06
CA VAL A 167 -4.66 -10.16 7.82
C VAL A 167 -4.22 -9.05 6.87
N GLY A 168 -3.85 -9.40 5.64
CA GLY A 168 -3.50 -8.44 4.59
C GLY A 168 -4.28 -8.73 3.31
N GLY A 169 -4.36 -7.77 2.39
CA GLY A 169 -5.01 -7.97 1.09
C GLY A 169 -5.95 -6.81 0.74
N GLY A 170 -7.17 -7.11 0.29
CA GLY A 170 -8.13 -6.10 -0.15
C GLY A 170 -9.48 -6.16 0.58
N ILE A 171 -10.03 -5.00 0.96
CA ILE A 171 -11.44 -4.86 1.38
C ILE A 171 -12.32 -4.36 0.22
N PRO A 172 -13.65 -4.62 0.22
CA PRO A 172 -14.51 -4.24 -0.89
C PRO A 172 -14.44 -2.76 -1.27
N GLY A 173 -14.26 -2.50 -2.56
CA GLY A 173 -14.13 -1.15 -3.11
C GLY A 173 -15.47 -0.43 -3.27
N ALA A 174 -15.46 0.71 -3.95
CA ALA A 174 -16.63 1.56 -4.17
C ALA A 174 -16.55 2.26 -5.53
N THR A 175 -17.69 2.72 -6.05
CA THR A 175 -17.69 3.82 -7.01
C THR A 175 -17.85 5.13 -6.25
N ILE A 176 -16.89 6.03 -6.41
CA ILE A 176 -16.88 7.35 -5.77
C ILE A 176 -17.01 8.41 -6.87
N GLN A 177 -17.95 9.33 -6.67
CA GLN A 177 -18.22 10.45 -7.57
C GLN A 177 -19.00 11.52 -6.80
N PHE A 178 -18.74 12.78 -7.10
CA PHE A 178 -19.56 13.90 -6.62
C PHE A 178 -19.53 15.04 -7.62
N ASP A 179 -20.70 15.55 -8.03
CA ASP A 179 -20.79 16.62 -9.03
C ASP A 179 -20.21 17.95 -8.51
N GLY A 180 -20.12 18.09 -7.19
CA GLY A 180 -19.73 19.33 -6.52
C GLY A 180 -20.94 20.22 -6.21
N ILE A 181 -20.71 21.24 -5.40
CA ILE A 181 -21.74 22.20 -5.01
C ILE A 181 -21.73 23.37 -6.02
N PRO A 182 -22.85 23.68 -6.71
CA PRO A 182 -22.89 24.79 -7.65
C PRO A 182 -22.77 26.12 -6.91
N VAL A 183 -21.79 26.95 -7.28
CA VAL A 183 -21.60 28.30 -6.70
C VAL A 183 -22.21 29.37 -7.60
N VAL A 184 -21.96 29.24 -8.89
CA VAL A 184 -22.56 30.05 -9.98
C VAL A 184 -22.71 29.15 -11.20
N ALA A 185 -23.42 29.61 -12.23
CA ALA A 185 -23.63 28.83 -13.44
C ALA A 185 -22.29 28.35 -14.04
N GLY A 186 -22.08 27.03 -14.07
CA GLY A 186 -20.88 26.40 -14.64
C GLY A 186 -19.67 26.29 -13.70
N LEU A 187 -19.77 26.72 -12.43
CA LEU A 187 -18.70 26.59 -11.43
C LEU A 187 -19.18 25.73 -10.25
N TYR A 188 -18.47 24.64 -10.00
CA TYR A 188 -18.73 23.71 -8.92
C TYR A 188 -17.56 23.67 -7.95
N LEU A 189 -17.84 23.58 -6.65
CA LEU A 189 -16.83 23.37 -5.62
C LEU A 189 -16.80 21.92 -5.18
N GLY A 190 -15.59 21.39 -4.99
CA GLY A 190 -15.37 20.05 -4.45
C GLY A 190 -15.79 18.91 -5.39
N THR A 191 -15.82 19.14 -6.70
CA THR A 191 -16.11 18.08 -7.69
C THR A 191 -15.13 16.92 -7.54
N VAL A 192 -15.66 15.69 -7.55
CA VAL A 192 -14.89 14.44 -7.54
C VAL A 192 -15.25 13.66 -8.81
N PRO A 193 -14.31 13.48 -9.76
CA PRO A 193 -14.55 12.67 -10.94
C PRO A 193 -14.95 11.24 -10.57
N SER A 194 -15.82 10.63 -11.38
CA SER A 194 -16.20 9.24 -11.15
C SER A 194 -15.00 8.30 -11.25
N ARG A 195 -14.83 7.44 -10.24
CA ARG A 195 -13.87 6.35 -10.26
C ARG A 195 -14.44 5.14 -9.54
N THR A 196 -14.21 3.97 -10.12
CA THR A 196 -14.59 2.69 -9.50
C THR A 196 -13.35 1.95 -9.03
N PHE A 197 -13.39 1.56 -7.76
CA PHE A 197 -12.39 0.73 -7.10
C PHE A 197 -12.96 -0.67 -6.92
N ASP A 198 -12.24 -1.69 -7.38
CA ASP A 198 -12.64 -3.08 -7.15
C ASP A 198 -12.45 -3.46 -5.67
N PHE A 199 -11.33 -3.02 -5.09
CA PHE A 199 -11.02 -3.17 -3.68
C PHE A 199 -10.01 -2.10 -3.21
N TYR A 200 -9.85 -1.96 -1.90
CA TYR A 200 -8.83 -1.11 -1.28
C TYR A 200 -7.79 -1.95 -0.54
N PRO A 201 -6.48 -1.67 -0.69
CA PRO A 201 -5.44 -2.35 0.07
C PRO A 201 -5.69 -2.23 1.57
N PHE A 202 -5.53 -3.32 2.30
CA PHE A 202 -5.85 -3.40 3.73
C PHE A 202 -4.82 -4.24 4.47
N ILE A 203 -4.55 -3.85 5.70
CA ILE A 203 -3.78 -4.63 6.65
C ILE A 203 -4.36 -4.46 8.05
N GLY A 204 -4.47 -5.56 8.79
CA GLY A 204 -4.99 -5.57 10.15
C GLY A 204 -4.34 -6.63 11.03
N PHE A 205 -4.47 -6.43 12.34
CA PHE A 205 -3.77 -7.21 13.36
C PHE A 205 -4.75 -7.76 14.39
N SER A 206 -4.51 -8.99 14.80
CA SER A 206 -5.27 -9.65 15.88
C SER A 206 -4.94 -9.09 17.27
N GLU A 207 -3.75 -8.50 17.44
CA GLU A 207 -3.30 -7.84 18.66
C GLU A 207 -2.71 -6.46 18.35
N THR A 208 -3.02 -5.48 19.19
CA THR A 208 -2.49 -4.11 19.06
C THR A 208 -1.88 -3.57 20.36
N GLU A 209 -1.01 -2.57 20.24
CA GLU A 209 -0.50 -1.76 21.35
C GLU A 209 -1.41 -0.56 21.63
N THR A 210 -1.62 -0.31 22.92
CA THR A 210 -2.49 0.75 23.44
C THR A 210 -1.75 1.75 24.32
N ASP A 211 -0.49 1.46 24.65
CA ASP A 211 0.42 2.36 25.33
C ASP A 211 1.31 3.11 24.31
N PHE A 212 0.98 4.38 24.07
CA PHE A 212 1.72 5.21 23.11
C PHE A 212 3.19 5.45 23.53
N THR A 213 3.51 5.32 24.82
CA THR A 213 4.89 5.53 25.28
C THR A 213 5.86 4.51 24.69
N LYS A 214 5.36 3.33 24.27
CA LYS A 214 6.13 2.30 23.56
C LYS A 214 6.24 2.54 22.05
N VAL A 215 5.45 3.46 21.52
CA VAL A 215 5.45 3.89 20.11
C VAL A 215 6.37 5.10 19.91
N ALA A 216 6.86 5.71 20.98
CA ALA A 216 7.80 6.82 20.87
C ALA A 216 9.11 6.40 20.19
N GLY A 217 9.59 7.21 19.26
CA GLY A 217 10.81 6.91 18.51
C GLY A 217 10.95 7.73 17.23
N VAL A 218 12.06 7.52 16.54
CA VAL A 218 12.30 8.05 15.20
C VAL A 218 11.92 7.00 14.18
N TYR A 219 11.09 7.36 13.20
CA TYR A 219 10.53 6.45 12.22
C TYR A 219 10.79 6.91 10.80
N ASN A 220 11.06 5.96 9.92
CA ASN A 220 10.83 6.10 8.49
C ASN A 220 9.37 5.78 8.21
N GLU A 221 8.68 6.65 7.51
CA GLU A 221 7.31 6.44 7.05
C GLU A 221 7.31 6.28 5.54
N VAL A 222 6.70 5.20 5.04
CA VAL A 222 6.45 5.01 3.61
C VAL A 222 5.00 4.62 3.38
N GLY A 223 4.40 5.15 2.31
CA GLY A 223 2.97 5.04 2.07
C GLY A 223 2.53 5.71 0.79
N ILE A 224 1.22 5.77 0.62
CA ILE A 224 0.57 6.51 -0.45
C ILE A 224 -0.74 7.13 0.05
N HIS A 225 -0.95 8.38 -0.33
CA HIS A 225 -2.23 9.06 -0.18
C HIS A 225 -2.85 9.29 -1.55
N LEU A 226 -4.16 9.44 -1.57
CA LEU A 226 -4.96 9.69 -2.75
C LEU A 226 -5.94 10.79 -2.43
N SER A 227 -5.97 11.81 -3.29
CA SER A 227 -6.82 12.98 -3.10
C SER A 227 -7.90 13.05 -4.18
N PRO A 228 -9.15 12.71 -3.84
CA PRO A 228 -10.25 12.63 -4.80
C PRO A 228 -10.51 13.94 -5.55
N THR A 229 -10.37 15.08 -4.87
CA THR A 229 -10.54 16.43 -5.45
C THR A 229 -9.31 16.91 -6.22
N GLY A 230 -8.15 16.27 -6.04
CA GLY A 230 -6.87 16.70 -6.59
C GLY A 230 -6.40 18.06 -6.05
N SER A 231 -5.43 18.64 -6.75
CA SER A 231 -4.86 19.96 -6.39
C SER A 231 -4.61 20.85 -7.61
N GLY A 232 -4.28 22.12 -7.35
CA GLY A 232 -3.86 23.07 -8.38
C GLY A 232 -2.52 22.73 -9.06
N TYR A 233 -1.83 21.68 -8.62
CA TYR A 233 -0.58 21.21 -9.21
C TYR A 233 -0.79 20.11 -10.26
N GLN A 234 -2.03 19.64 -10.46
CA GLN A 234 -2.34 18.71 -11.54
C GLN A 234 -2.42 19.43 -12.89
N SER A 235 -1.58 18.99 -13.84
CA SER A 235 -1.50 19.58 -15.18
C SER A 235 -2.34 18.84 -16.24
N ALA A 236 -2.83 17.65 -15.92
CA ALA A 236 -3.69 16.85 -16.78
C ALA A 236 -5.15 16.89 -16.31
N ALA A 237 -6.08 16.74 -17.26
CA ALA A 237 -7.52 16.75 -17.03
C ALA A 237 -8.15 15.36 -17.26
N PRO A 238 -9.28 15.03 -16.61
CA PRO A 238 -9.89 15.80 -15.51
C PRO A 238 -8.99 15.80 -14.25
N GLN A 239 -9.04 16.90 -13.49
CA GLN A 239 -8.42 16.97 -12.17
C GLN A 239 -9.20 16.13 -11.17
N GLY A 240 -8.52 15.63 -10.16
CA GLY A 240 -9.02 14.65 -9.20
C GLY A 240 -8.14 13.41 -9.16
N TRP A 241 -8.35 12.58 -8.13
CA TRP A 241 -7.59 11.35 -7.89
C TRP A 241 -6.07 11.58 -8.05
N GLN A 242 -5.53 12.50 -7.27
CA GLN A 242 -4.09 12.77 -7.22
C GLN A 242 -3.42 11.79 -6.27
N PRO A 243 -2.47 10.94 -6.73
CA PRO A 243 -1.70 10.11 -5.83
C PRO A 243 -0.47 10.87 -5.32
N ASP A 244 -0.28 10.87 -4.01
CA ASP A 244 0.86 11.49 -3.34
C ASP A 244 1.66 10.46 -2.57
N VAL A 245 2.97 10.52 -2.73
CA VAL A 245 3.87 9.62 -2.00
C VAL A 245 4.01 10.06 -0.54
N VAL A 246 4.01 9.08 0.36
CA VAL A 246 4.54 9.25 1.70
C VAL A 246 5.93 8.64 1.73
N ASN A 247 6.95 9.46 2.01
CA ASN A 247 8.33 9.03 2.15
C ASN A 247 9.13 10.04 3.00
N TRP A 248 8.99 9.97 4.31
CA TRP A 248 9.64 10.93 5.22
C TRP A 248 10.12 10.28 6.50
N ILE A 249 10.81 11.07 7.32
CA ILE A 249 11.32 10.68 8.63
C ILE A 249 10.67 11.59 9.66
N GLN A 250 10.21 11.05 10.78
CA GLN A 250 9.59 11.82 11.85
C GLN A 250 9.94 11.26 13.23
N THR A 251 9.82 12.11 14.25
CA THR A 251 10.03 11.70 15.64
C THR A 251 8.69 11.78 16.39
N LEU A 252 8.19 10.63 16.83
CA LEU A 252 7.02 10.54 17.70
C LEU A 252 7.49 10.57 19.16
N ASN A 253 6.94 11.51 19.93
CA ASN A 253 7.25 11.66 21.35
C ASN A 253 6.30 10.81 22.21
N ALA A 254 6.72 10.46 23.43
CA ALA A 254 5.92 9.61 24.32
C ALA A 254 4.58 10.22 24.75
N ASP A 255 4.42 11.55 24.62
CA ASP A 255 3.18 12.27 24.88
C ASP A 255 2.22 12.32 23.68
N GLY A 256 2.57 11.66 22.57
CA GLY A 256 1.78 11.68 21.34
C GLY A 256 2.15 12.81 20.38
N SER A 257 2.93 13.81 20.79
CA SER A 257 3.34 14.88 19.90
C SER A 257 4.36 14.40 18.85
N CYS A 258 4.55 15.18 17.79
CA CYS A 258 5.56 14.91 16.78
C CYS A 258 6.57 16.04 16.69
N THR A 259 7.84 15.69 16.51
CA THR A 259 8.94 16.63 16.25
C THR A 259 9.50 16.38 14.86
N ALA A 260 9.55 17.44 14.05
CA ALA A 260 10.04 17.37 12.70
C ALA A 260 11.53 16.95 12.70
N THR A 261 11.85 15.93 11.93
CA THR A 261 13.23 15.46 11.77
C THR A 261 13.97 16.40 10.81
N PRO A 262 15.09 17.02 11.22
CA PRO A 262 15.85 17.92 10.34
C PRO A 262 16.26 17.24 9.04
N GLY A 263 16.06 17.95 7.92
CA GLY A 263 16.40 17.45 6.59
C GLY A 263 15.39 16.45 5.99
N SER A 264 14.29 16.15 6.69
CA SER A 264 13.17 15.42 6.11
C SER A 264 12.07 16.38 5.67
N ASP A 265 11.75 16.36 4.39
CA ASP A 265 10.52 16.97 3.89
C ASP A 265 9.30 16.27 4.48
N TYR A 266 8.22 17.01 4.70
CA TYR A 266 6.92 16.51 5.18
C TYR A 266 6.97 15.70 6.48
N SER A 267 8.01 15.92 7.30
CA SER A 267 8.05 15.35 8.64
C SER A 267 6.83 15.78 9.47
N CYS A 268 6.24 14.84 10.23
CA CYS A 268 5.04 15.05 11.06
C CYS A 268 3.74 15.31 10.30
N GLN A 269 3.66 15.02 9.00
CA GLN A 269 2.42 15.18 8.21
C GLN A 269 1.34 14.12 8.50
N THR A 270 1.52 13.30 9.53
CA THR A 270 0.48 12.44 10.09
C THR A 270 0.02 12.87 11.48
N THR A 271 0.56 13.95 12.05
CA THR A 271 0.24 14.40 13.42
C THR A 271 -0.36 15.80 13.42
N GLY A 272 -1.69 15.89 13.44
CA GLY A 272 -2.43 17.17 13.56
C GLY A 272 -2.56 17.64 15.01
N THR A 273 -2.81 16.71 15.93
CA THR A 273 -2.80 16.89 17.39
C THR A 273 -2.05 15.70 18.01
N PRO A 274 -1.57 15.80 19.26
CA PRO A 274 -0.89 14.67 19.89
C PRO A 274 -1.73 13.39 19.83
N TRP A 275 -1.11 12.29 19.43
CA TRP A 275 -1.75 10.98 19.33
C TRP A 275 -2.29 10.55 20.69
N THR A 276 -3.57 10.18 20.71
CA THR A 276 -4.25 9.69 21.92
C THR A 276 -4.96 8.39 21.66
N LEU A 277 -5.09 7.54 22.68
CA LEU A 277 -5.83 6.29 22.56
C LEU A 277 -7.30 6.59 22.24
N ARG A 278 -7.79 6.10 21.09
CA ARG A 278 -9.18 6.24 20.67
C ARG A 278 -10.07 5.48 21.65
N ARG A 279 -11.24 6.05 21.92
CA ARG A 279 -12.26 5.47 22.79
C ARG A 279 -13.55 5.27 22.02
N ASN A 280 -14.24 4.18 22.32
CA ASN A 280 -15.61 3.95 21.87
C ASN A 280 -16.56 4.95 22.53
N ALA A 281 -17.80 5.03 22.03
CA ALA A 281 -18.84 5.89 22.60
C ALA A 281 -19.15 5.58 24.08
N ASP A 282 -18.93 4.34 24.52
CA ASP A 282 -19.08 3.90 25.91
C ASP A 282 -17.84 4.19 26.80
N GLY A 283 -16.82 4.85 26.24
CA GLY A 283 -15.57 5.22 26.93
C GLY A 283 -14.52 4.10 26.99
N THR A 284 -14.84 2.88 26.56
CA THR A 284 -13.87 1.78 26.51
C THR A 284 -12.79 2.03 25.47
N PRO A 285 -11.55 1.52 25.65
CA PRO A 285 -10.50 1.61 24.64
C PRO A 285 -10.92 0.95 23.32
N ASP A 286 -10.62 1.63 22.22
CA ASP A 286 -10.83 1.11 20.86
C ASP A 286 -9.54 0.51 20.25
N ASN A 287 -8.48 0.46 21.06
CA ASN A 287 -7.21 -0.21 20.76
C ASN A 287 -6.47 0.30 19.50
N VAL A 288 -6.70 1.56 19.14
CA VAL A 288 -5.97 2.34 18.11
C VAL A 288 -5.73 3.75 18.63
N PHE A 289 -4.79 4.49 18.05
CA PHE A 289 -4.57 5.90 18.38
C PHE A 289 -5.20 6.81 17.34
N VAL A 290 -5.63 7.99 17.74
CA VAL A 290 -6.19 9.04 16.87
C VAL A 290 -5.43 10.35 17.04
N SER A 291 -5.21 11.03 15.92
CA SER A 291 -4.70 12.40 15.84
C SER A 291 -5.69 13.20 15.01
N ASN A 292 -6.29 14.23 15.60
CA ASN A 292 -7.29 15.08 14.96
C ASN A 292 -6.66 16.32 14.33
N ALA A 293 -7.41 16.99 13.45
CA ALA A 293 -7.04 18.32 13.00
C ALA A 293 -6.98 19.30 14.18
N SER A 294 -5.98 20.19 14.15
CA SER A 294 -5.92 21.30 15.09
C SER A 294 -7.08 22.28 14.81
N ALA A 295 -7.63 22.89 15.87
CA ALA A 295 -8.81 23.74 15.75
C ALA A 295 -8.60 24.87 14.73
N GLY A 296 -9.47 24.95 13.72
CA GLY A 296 -9.42 25.96 12.66
C GLY A 296 -8.37 25.73 11.57
N LEU A 297 -7.70 24.58 11.57
CA LEU A 297 -6.72 24.18 10.55
C LEU A 297 -7.20 22.92 9.82
N PRO A 298 -6.81 22.73 8.53
CA PRO A 298 -7.00 21.44 7.86
C PRO A 298 -6.18 20.34 8.56
N TYR A 299 -6.55 19.08 8.35
CA TYR A 299 -5.69 17.98 8.77
C TYR A 299 -4.44 17.95 7.88
N PRO A 300 -3.23 17.66 8.43
CA PRO A 300 -2.04 17.42 7.64
C PRO A 300 -2.29 16.53 6.41
N SER A 301 -1.64 16.88 5.30
CA SER A 301 -1.80 16.24 3.99
C SER A 301 -0.44 15.79 3.46
N ALA A 302 -0.45 14.75 2.63
CA ALA A 302 0.73 14.41 1.83
C ALA A 302 0.87 15.39 0.65
N GLY A 303 2.11 15.61 0.19
CA GLY A 303 2.35 16.47 -0.97
C GLY A 303 2.00 17.96 -0.75
N GLN A 304 1.67 18.65 -1.83
CA GLN A 304 1.33 20.09 -1.84
C GLN A 304 -0.19 20.32 -1.96
N GLU A 305 -0.96 19.36 -1.48
CA GLU A 305 -2.41 19.41 -1.36
C GLU A 305 -2.90 20.67 -0.62
N GLN A 306 -4.07 21.17 -1.02
CA GLN A 306 -4.70 22.33 -0.39
C GLN A 306 -6.18 22.01 -0.11
N PRO A 307 -6.50 21.37 1.03
CA PRO A 307 -7.88 21.09 1.42
C PRO A 307 -8.73 22.35 1.42
N LEU A 308 -9.97 22.25 0.93
CA LEU A 308 -10.92 23.35 0.91
C LEU A 308 -11.70 23.37 2.23
N VAL A 309 -11.16 24.10 3.20
CA VAL A 309 -11.77 24.35 4.51
C VAL A 309 -12.12 25.84 4.59
N LEU A 310 -13.42 26.17 4.53
CA LEU A 310 -13.88 27.57 4.50
C LEU A 310 -14.08 28.13 5.91
N LEU A 311 -15.21 27.80 6.56
CA LEU A 311 -15.53 28.26 7.92
C LEU A 311 -15.85 27.10 8.88
N SER A 312 -16.39 26.00 8.37
CA SER A 312 -16.54 24.76 9.15
C SER A 312 -15.19 24.09 9.39
N PRO A 313 -14.91 23.62 10.62
CA PRO A 313 -13.72 22.81 10.86
C PRO A 313 -13.82 21.47 10.12
N THR A 314 -12.68 21.00 9.61
CA THR A 314 -12.58 19.62 9.10
C THR A 314 -12.66 18.61 10.24
N GLN A 315 -13.17 17.42 9.92
CA GLN A 315 -13.10 16.25 10.81
C GLN A 315 -12.14 15.18 10.26
N ALA A 316 -11.36 15.52 9.22
CA ALA A 316 -10.29 14.66 8.76
C ALA A 316 -9.27 14.44 9.88
N HIS A 317 -8.76 13.23 9.95
CA HIS A 317 -7.92 12.80 11.07
C HIS A 317 -7.06 11.59 10.68
N GLY A 318 -6.05 11.31 11.50
CA GLY A 318 -5.22 10.13 11.38
C GLY A 318 -5.64 9.06 12.38
N VAL A 319 -5.60 7.80 11.96
CA VAL A 319 -5.74 6.64 12.84
C VAL A 319 -4.47 5.81 12.76
N MET A 320 -3.84 5.54 13.90
CA MET A 320 -2.65 4.69 14.01
C MET A 320 -3.02 3.36 14.64
N ILE A 321 -2.87 2.29 13.86
CA ILE A 321 -3.01 0.91 14.28
C ILE A 321 -1.62 0.35 14.54
N VAL A 322 -1.29 0.09 15.81
CA VAL A 322 0.03 -0.47 16.17
C VAL A 322 -0.10 -1.96 16.40
N GLY A 323 0.15 -2.75 15.36
CA GLY A 323 0.12 -4.21 15.45
C GLY A 323 1.23 -4.78 16.33
N LYS A 324 0.94 -5.88 17.04
CA LYS A 324 1.93 -6.66 17.76
C LYS A 324 2.20 -7.97 17.02
N LEU A 325 3.41 -8.14 16.51
CA LEU A 325 3.81 -9.34 15.79
C LEU A 325 5.15 -9.85 16.27
N ASN A 326 5.17 -11.07 16.81
CA ASN A 326 6.40 -11.72 17.27
C ASN A 326 7.24 -10.83 18.21
N GLY A 327 6.58 -10.07 19.08
CA GLY A 327 7.23 -9.13 20.02
C GLY A 327 7.67 -7.80 19.39
N VAL A 328 7.38 -7.55 18.12
CA VAL A 328 7.68 -6.30 17.40
C VAL A 328 6.41 -5.48 17.21
N LEU A 329 6.54 -4.15 17.35
CA LEU A 329 5.46 -3.20 17.06
C LEU A 329 5.50 -2.80 15.58
N VAL A 330 4.35 -2.85 14.92
CA VAL A 330 4.18 -2.45 13.52
C VAL A 330 3.12 -1.36 13.44
N PRO A 331 3.52 -0.07 13.47
CA PRO A 331 2.59 1.03 13.31
C PRO A 331 2.18 1.20 11.84
N ILE A 332 0.88 1.11 11.59
CA ILE A 332 0.22 1.48 10.34
C ILE A 332 -0.59 2.74 10.60
N VAL A 333 -0.43 3.76 9.78
CA VAL A 333 -1.23 4.99 9.84
C VAL A 333 -2.13 5.04 8.62
N ILE A 334 -3.39 5.37 8.85
CA ILE A 334 -4.30 5.78 7.80
C ILE A 334 -4.72 7.22 8.00
N ARG A 335 -4.92 7.93 6.88
CA ARG A 335 -5.58 9.22 6.87
C ARG A 335 -7.05 9.01 6.50
N VAL A 336 -7.95 9.39 7.39
CA VAL A 336 -9.39 9.41 7.15
C VAL A 336 -9.75 10.79 6.63
N GLY A 337 -10.21 10.87 5.38
CA GLY A 337 -10.70 12.11 4.79
C GLY A 337 -12.03 12.56 5.39
N TYR A 338 -12.41 13.81 5.13
CA TYR A 338 -13.70 14.35 5.51
C TYR A 338 -14.24 15.28 4.42
N SER A 339 -15.39 14.91 3.89
CA SER A 339 -16.15 15.73 2.94
C SER A 339 -17.56 15.87 3.45
N HIS A 340 -18.07 17.10 3.42
CA HIS A 340 -19.44 17.41 3.79
C HIS A 340 -20.00 18.47 2.86
N ALA A 341 -21.18 18.21 2.31
CA ALA A 341 -21.89 19.14 1.45
C ALA A 341 -23.19 19.57 2.10
N ASP A 342 -23.30 20.87 2.42
CA ASP A 342 -24.53 21.50 2.86
C ASP A 342 -25.14 22.30 1.70
N ALA A 343 -26.36 21.91 1.30
CA ALA A 343 -27.07 22.51 0.18
C ALA A 343 -27.65 23.90 0.49
N GLY A 344 -27.86 24.22 1.78
CA GLY A 344 -28.43 25.49 2.24
C GLY A 344 -27.38 26.51 2.69
N ASN A 345 -26.17 26.05 3.01
CA ASN A 345 -25.08 26.89 3.50
C ASN A 345 -23.72 26.43 2.95
N LEU A 346 -23.27 27.03 1.85
CA LEU A 346 -21.97 26.70 1.24
C LEU A 346 -20.79 26.83 2.21
N LEU A 347 -20.87 27.74 3.18
CA LEU A 347 -19.81 27.95 4.17
C LEU A 347 -19.76 26.84 5.23
N ALA A 348 -20.82 26.05 5.35
CA ALA A 348 -20.86 24.86 6.21
C ALA A 348 -20.23 23.63 5.55
N SER A 349 -19.99 23.66 4.24
CA SER A 349 -19.38 22.58 3.47
C SER A 349 -17.86 22.50 3.67
N VAL A 350 -17.32 21.29 3.59
CA VAL A 350 -15.89 20.99 3.76
C VAL A 350 -15.47 19.99 2.69
N ALA A 351 -14.31 20.20 2.06
CA ALA A 351 -13.69 19.22 1.17
C ALA A 351 -12.22 19.01 1.57
N ASP A 352 -12.02 18.06 2.49
CA ASP A 352 -10.74 17.55 2.96
C ASP A 352 -10.68 16.05 2.65
N ALA A 353 -10.81 15.72 1.37
CA ALA A 353 -11.16 14.38 0.91
C ALA A 353 -9.97 13.40 0.86
N GLU A 354 -8.75 13.84 1.14
CA GLU A 354 -7.55 13.02 1.04
C GLU A 354 -7.63 11.80 1.96
N VAL A 355 -7.30 10.64 1.41
CA VAL A 355 -7.27 9.36 2.11
C VAL A 355 -5.94 8.69 1.88
N GLY A 356 -5.52 7.79 2.75
CA GLY A 356 -4.27 7.09 2.51
C GLY A 356 -3.88 6.10 3.57
N ILE A 357 -2.80 5.39 3.29
CA ILE A 357 -2.19 4.41 4.18
C ILE A 357 -0.67 4.49 4.11
N SER A 358 -0.03 4.37 5.26
CA SER A 358 1.42 4.31 5.41
C SER A 358 1.83 3.34 6.52
N MET A 359 3.08 2.91 6.45
CA MET A 359 3.72 2.11 7.47
C MET A 359 4.90 2.88 8.05
N LEU A 360 5.01 2.85 9.38
CA LEU A 360 6.18 3.35 10.09
C LEU A 360 7.11 2.18 10.44
N ALA A 361 8.40 2.37 10.19
CA ALA A 361 9.44 1.46 10.65
C ALA A 361 10.49 2.25 11.45
N PRO A 362 11.02 1.70 12.55
CA PRO A 362 12.07 2.37 13.31
C PRO A 362 13.23 2.78 12.41
N ALA A 363 13.72 4.01 12.57
CA ALA A 363 14.90 4.53 11.87
C ALA A 363 16.18 3.96 12.50
N GLN A 364 16.35 2.65 12.42
CA GLN A 364 17.48 1.89 12.97
C GLN A 364 18.23 1.14 11.87
N PRO A 365 19.56 0.95 11.98
CA PRO A 365 20.33 0.23 10.97
C PRO A 365 19.70 -1.12 10.61
N VAL A 366 19.56 -1.38 9.32
CA VAL A 366 18.97 -2.62 8.80
C VAL A 366 20.09 -3.59 8.47
N ALA A 367 20.02 -4.80 9.00
CA ALA A 367 20.97 -5.85 8.65
C ALA A 367 20.79 -6.26 7.17
N ALA A 368 21.90 -6.57 6.50
CA ALA A 368 21.82 -7.18 5.17
C ALA A 368 20.97 -8.46 5.23
N ASN A 369 20.11 -8.65 4.22
CA ASN A 369 19.23 -9.80 4.09
C ASN A 369 18.21 -9.96 5.24
N VAL A 370 17.81 -8.86 5.90
CA VAL A 370 16.77 -8.91 6.94
C VAL A 370 15.44 -9.42 6.39
N LEU A 371 15.14 -9.11 5.12
CA LEU A 371 13.98 -9.62 4.41
C LEU A 371 14.38 -10.93 3.71
N LYS A 372 13.67 -12.00 4.03
CA LYS A 372 13.86 -13.33 3.44
C LYS A 372 12.52 -14.04 3.36
N GLY A 373 12.28 -14.70 2.23
CA GLY A 373 11.08 -15.50 2.01
C GLY A 373 10.00 -14.75 1.22
N GLY A 374 8.84 -15.39 1.15
CA GLY A 374 7.65 -14.94 0.46
C GLY A 374 6.75 -14.10 1.35
N PHE A 375 6.31 -12.97 0.81
CA PHE A 375 5.35 -12.06 1.41
C PHE A 375 4.18 -11.90 0.46
N ILE A 376 2.99 -11.63 0.98
CA ILE A 376 1.84 -11.29 0.13
C ILE A 376 1.27 -9.95 0.55
N GLY A 377 0.94 -9.13 -0.44
CA GLY A 377 0.45 -7.79 -0.22
C GLY A 377 -0.50 -7.35 -1.32
N ALA A 378 -1.39 -6.44 -0.98
CA ALA A 378 -2.08 -5.63 -1.96
C ALA A 378 -1.19 -4.45 -2.38
N THR A 379 -1.46 -3.91 -3.56
CA THR A 379 -0.71 -2.80 -4.12
C THR A 379 -1.61 -1.60 -4.37
N SER A 380 -1.01 -0.42 -4.46
CA SER A 380 -1.68 0.80 -4.86
C SER A 380 -2.21 0.77 -6.28
N ALA A 381 -1.88 -0.23 -7.12
CA ALA A 381 -2.42 -0.36 -8.47
C ALA A 381 -3.95 -0.53 -8.47
N SER A 382 -4.47 -1.18 -7.43
CA SER A 382 -5.92 -1.32 -7.18
C SER A 382 -6.60 0.00 -6.82
N ALA A 383 -5.84 1.01 -6.41
CA ALA A 383 -6.33 2.36 -6.16
C ALA A 383 -6.06 3.29 -7.36
N CYS A 384 -4.82 3.30 -7.84
CA CYS A 384 -4.31 4.15 -8.90
C CYS A 384 -3.03 3.53 -9.49
N GLY A 385 -3.15 2.83 -10.61
CA GLY A 385 -2.00 2.18 -11.25
C GLY A 385 -1.38 3.00 -12.38
N ILE A 386 -2.18 3.82 -13.06
CA ILE A 386 -1.75 4.58 -14.23
C ILE A 386 -2.03 6.06 -13.98
N VAL A 387 -0.95 6.85 -13.99
CA VAL A 387 -1.00 8.29 -13.71
C VAL A 387 -0.48 9.07 -14.90
N THR A 388 -1.21 10.11 -15.30
CA THR A 388 -0.77 11.05 -16.33
C THR A 388 -0.38 12.39 -15.72
N SER A 389 0.63 13.04 -16.31
CA SER A 389 0.98 14.44 -16.08
C SER A 389 1.50 15.04 -17.38
N ALA A 390 1.24 16.33 -17.61
CA ALA A 390 1.85 17.13 -18.67
C ALA A 390 3.09 17.91 -18.18
N GLY A 391 3.58 17.60 -16.97
CA GLY A 391 4.66 18.29 -16.28
C GLY A 391 4.16 19.32 -15.25
N PRO A 392 5.08 20.03 -14.57
CA PRO A 392 4.73 21.05 -13.57
C PRO A 392 3.86 22.18 -14.14
N THR A 393 2.90 22.67 -13.36
CA THR A 393 2.02 23.80 -13.76
C THR A 393 2.73 25.15 -13.76
N GLY A 394 3.92 25.24 -13.16
CA GLY A 394 4.68 26.47 -12.98
C GLY A 394 4.31 27.26 -11.73
N ALA A 395 3.32 26.82 -10.96
CA ALA A 395 3.00 27.40 -9.65
C ALA A 395 4.05 26.99 -8.60
N PRO A 396 4.53 27.92 -7.75
CA PRO A 396 5.46 27.57 -6.68
C PRO A 396 4.76 26.75 -5.58
N ALA A 397 5.54 25.88 -4.94
CA ALA A 397 5.13 25.18 -3.73
C ALA A 397 4.87 26.17 -2.57
N THR A 398 4.02 25.77 -1.64
CA THR A 398 3.75 26.54 -0.42
C THR A 398 4.68 26.08 0.69
N SER A 399 5.43 27.01 1.28
CA SER A 399 6.31 26.68 2.42
C SER A 399 5.51 26.43 3.69
N GLY A 400 6.00 25.51 4.51
CA GLY A 400 5.44 25.19 5.81
C GLY A 400 6.52 24.75 6.80
N PRO A 401 6.16 24.45 8.06
CA PRO A 401 7.13 24.05 9.09
C PRO A 401 7.98 22.82 8.69
N SER A 402 7.44 21.94 7.87
CA SER A 402 8.09 20.70 7.41
C SER A 402 8.53 20.74 5.93
N PHE A 403 8.45 21.90 5.26
CA PHE A 403 8.74 21.99 3.83
C PHE A 403 9.25 23.38 3.44
N ASN A 404 10.43 23.44 2.82
CA ASN A 404 11.05 24.70 2.38
C ASN A 404 11.02 24.85 0.86
N ALA A 405 10.04 25.58 0.34
CA ALA A 405 9.88 25.77 -1.10
C ALA A 405 11.06 26.45 -1.81
N ASN A 406 12.03 27.03 -1.08
CA ASN A 406 13.20 27.68 -1.65
C ASN A 406 14.41 26.74 -1.79
N ALA A 407 14.21 25.43 -1.65
CA ALA A 407 15.24 24.41 -1.81
C ALA A 407 14.87 23.38 -2.87
N ALA A 408 15.85 22.60 -3.30
CA ALA A 408 15.61 21.44 -4.14
C ALA A 408 15.17 20.25 -3.29
N HIS A 409 14.17 19.52 -3.80
CA HIS A 409 13.61 18.33 -3.16
C HIS A 409 13.70 17.14 -4.11
N PRO A 410 14.85 16.45 -4.19
CA PRO A 410 15.10 15.40 -5.17
C PRO A 410 14.22 14.15 -4.98
N ASP A 411 13.61 14.00 -3.80
CA ASP A 411 12.77 12.87 -3.44
C ASP A 411 11.27 13.12 -3.62
N LEU A 412 10.90 14.25 -4.23
CA LEU A 412 9.52 14.68 -4.46
C LEU A 412 9.24 14.94 -5.95
N PRO A 413 7.99 14.78 -6.41
CA PRO A 413 7.64 15.09 -7.78
C PRO A 413 7.63 16.61 -8.01
N GLY A 414 8.47 17.06 -8.95
CA GLY A 414 8.58 18.47 -9.29
C GLY A 414 9.99 18.86 -9.73
N THR A 415 10.20 20.16 -9.91
CA THR A 415 11.49 20.72 -10.33
C THR A 415 11.84 21.97 -9.55
N PHE A 416 13.09 22.12 -9.14
CA PHE A 416 13.59 23.37 -8.57
C PHE A 416 14.11 24.28 -9.68
N ASN A 417 13.51 25.46 -9.84
CA ASN A 417 13.86 26.38 -10.93
C ASN A 417 15.05 27.32 -10.60
N GLY A 418 15.73 27.10 -9.48
CA GLY A 418 16.78 27.98 -8.96
C GLY A 418 16.31 29.03 -7.96
N THR A 419 14.98 29.24 -7.83
CA THR A 419 14.38 30.12 -6.81
C THR A 419 13.34 29.37 -5.96
N PHE A 420 12.42 28.65 -6.62
CA PHE A 420 11.35 27.91 -5.97
C PHE A 420 11.26 26.48 -6.49
N PHE A 421 10.78 25.58 -5.63
CA PHE A 421 10.30 24.27 -6.02
C PHE A 421 8.94 24.41 -6.70
N LEU A 422 8.82 23.83 -7.89
CA LEU A 422 7.62 23.77 -8.70
C LEU A 422 7.08 22.33 -8.63
N PRO A 423 6.05 22.07 -7.82
CA PRO A 423 5.47 20.73 -7.69
C PRO A 423 4.90 20.25 -9.02
N ASP A 424 4.99 18.95 -9.23
CA ASP A 424 4.29 18.26 -10.30
C ASP A 424 3.34 17.25 -9.66
N ALA A 425 2.07 17.26 -10.06
CA ALA A 425 1.11 16.28 -9.61
C ALA A 425 0.43 15.64 -10.81
N GLY A 426 0.27 14.32 -10.75
CA GLY A 426 -0.42 13.56 -11.77
C GLY A 426 -1.88 13.30 -11.40
N ASN A 427 -2.66 12.82 -12.36
CA ASN A 427 -4.02 12.34 -12.15
C ASN A 427 -4.15 10.87 -12.55
N CYS A 428 -4.86 10.07 -11.75
CA CYS A 428 -5.16 8.69 -12.07
C CYS A 428 -6.07 8.63 -13.30
N SER A 429 -5.52 8.21 -14.44
CA SER A 429 -6.15 8.34 -15.77
C SER A 429 -6.76 7.06 -16.32
N ASP A 430 -6.60 5.95 -15.60
CA ASP A 430 -7.20 4.65 -15.91
C ASP A 430 -8.74 4.65 -15.79
N GLY A 431 -9.34 5.67 -15.15
CA GLY A 431 -10.79 5.85 -15.00
C GLY A 431 -11.46 4.84 -14.05
N THR A 432 -10.91 3.64 -13.98
CA THR A 432 -11.16 2.61 -12.97
C THR A 432 -9.84 2.20 -12.34
N ALA A 433 -9.90 1.56 -11.17
CA ALA A 433 -8.79 0.75 -10.70
C ALA A 433 -8.26 -0.18 -11.80
N VAL A 434 -6.97 -0.47 -11.79
CA VAL A 434 -6.40 -1.54 -12.63
C VAL A 434 -7.05 -2.84 -12.18
N SER A 435 -7.73 -3.57 -13.06
CA SER A 435 -8.39 -4.85 -12.72
C SER A 435 -7.49 -6.08 -12.98
N THR A 436 -6.17 -5.88 -12.97
CA THR A 436 -5.19 -6.94 -13.21
C THR A 436 -4.77 -7.52 -11.88
N ILE A 437 -5.28 -8.71 -11.54
CA ILE A 437 -4.96 -9.40 -10.26
C ILE A 437 -3.45 -9.41 -9.99
N ALA A 438 -2.61 -9.74 -10.98
CA ALA A 438 -1.15 -9.80 -10.83
C ALA A 438 -0.47 -8.44 -10.59
N ALA A 439 -1.17 -7.33 -10.86
CA ALA A 439 -0.73 -5.98 -10.49
C ALA A 439 -1.24 -5.59 -9.10
N ASN A 440 -2.43 -6.09 -8.75
CA ASN A 440 -3.23 -5.73 -7.59
C ASN A 440 -2.86 -6.49 -6.32
N TYR A 441 -2.46 -7.75 -6.48
CA TYR A 441 -1.88 -8.60 -5.44
C TYR A 441 -0.52 -9.11 -5.93
N THR A 442 0.51 -8.90 -5.13
CA THR A 442 1.83 -9.42 -5.42
C THR A 442 2.25 -10.40 -4.34
N SER A 443 2.79 -11.55 -4.77
CA SER A 443 3.66 -12.35 -3.94
C SER A 443 5.08 -11.83 -4.12
N THR A 444 5.67 -11.27 -3.08
CA THR A 444 7.02 -10.70 -3.10
C THR A 444 7.99 -11.70 -2.50
N LEU A 445 8.93 -12.18 -3.30
CA LEU A 445 10.01 -13.06 -2.85
C LEU A 445 11.27 -12.24 -2.61
N PHE A 446 11.81 -12.30 -1.38
CA PHE A 446 13.08 -11.69 -1.03
C PHE A 446 14.18 -12.75 -0.93
N GLN A 447 15.29 -12.52 -1.64
CA GLN A 447 16.45 -13.39 -1.62
C GLN A 447 17.73 -12.56 -1.74
N GLY A 448 18.40 -12.37 -0.60
CA GLY A 448 19.66 -11.64 -0.55
C GLY A 448 19.48 -10.15 -0.85
N ASP A 449 20.22 -9.68 -1.86
CA ASP A 449 20.16 -8.35 -2.45
C ASP A 449 19.19 -8.25 -3.63
N THR A 450 18.28 -9.22 -3.78
CA THR A 450 17.26 -9.21 -4.83
C THR A 450 15.86 -9.44 -4.28
N ALA A 451 14.87 -8.89 -4.98
CA ALA A 451 13.47 -9.22 -4.78
C ALA A 451 12.76 -9.41 -6.11
N ALA A 452 11.64 -10.13 -6.10
CA ALA A 452 10.77 -10.26 -7.26
C ALA A 452 9.30 -10.18 -6.86
N PHE A 453 8.52 -9.50 -7.69
CA PHE A 453 7.07 -9.69 -7.69
C PHE A 453 6.73 -10.90 -8.54
N ILE A 454 5.87 -11.72 -7.97
CA ILE A 454 5.37 -12.96 -8.53
C ILE A 454 3.85 -12.86 -8.54
N ASP A 455 3.26 -13.19 -9.68
CA ASP A 455 1.82 -13.37 -9.80
C ASP A 455 1.39 -14.54 -8.87
N PRO A 456 0.57 -14.28 -7.84
CA PRO A 456 0.22 -15.30 -6.87
C PRO A 456 -0.62 -16.43 -7.46
N GLN A 457 -1.21 -16.29 -8.66
CA GLN A 457 -2.02 -17.34 -9.28
C GLN A 457 -1.22 -18.18 -10.28
N THR A 458 -0.22 -17.60 -10.94
CA THR A 458 0.55 -18.28 -12.00
C THR A 458 1.98 -18.59 -11.60
N SER A 459 2.45 -18.08 -10.46
CA SER A 459 3.85 -18.14 -10.02
C SER A 459 4.84 -17.54 -11.02
N SER A 460 4.35 -16.73 -11.96
CA SER A 460 5.20 -16.06 -12.95
C SER A 460 5.77 -14.75 -12.40
N VAL A 461 7.03 -14.47 -12.71
CA VAL A 461 7.68 -13.22 -12.30
C VAL A 461 7.08 -12.06 -13.09
N THR A 462 6.59 -11.04 -12.39
CA THR A 462 5.99 -9.84 -12.96
C THR A 462 6.87 -8.60 -12.85
N ALA A 463 7.77 -8.56 -11.85
CA ALA A 463 8.82 -7.55 -11.73
C ALA A 463 10.03 -8.09 -10.94
N GLN A 464 11.20 -7.51 -11.16
CA GLN A 464 12.43 -7.82 -10.42
C GLN A 464 13.07 -6.55 -9.88
N PHE A 465 13.79 -6.69 -8.77
CA PHE A 465 14.42 -5.58 -8.07
C PHE A 465 15.82 -5.94 -7.58
N ALA A 466 16.70 -4.93 -7.57
CA ALA A 466 17.93 -4.93 -6.78
C ALA A 466 17.69 -4.17 -5.47
N LEU A 467 18.25 -4.69 -4.38
CA LEU A 467 18.15 -4.17 -3.03
C LEU A 467 19.53 -3.72 -2.55
N ASP A 468 19.61 -2.50 -2.05
CA ASP A 468 20.84 -1.95 -1.50
C ASP A 468 20.64 -1.62 -0.02
N TYR A 469 21.35 -2.39 0.81
CA TYR A 469 21.38 -2.29 2.28
C TYR A 469 22.49 -1.36 2.80
N THR A 470 23.30 -0.74 1.93
CA THR A 470 24.47 0.07 2.31
C THR A 470 24.15 1.54 2.55
N GLN A 471 22.85 1.88 2.61
CA GLN A 471 22.36 3.25 2.68
C GLN A 471 22.73 3.91 4.01
N ALA A 472 23.17 5.18 3.94
CA ALA A 472 23.59 5.94 5.11
C ALA A 472 22.41 6.30 6.03
N SER A 473 21.19 6.39 5.47
CA SER A 473 19.96 6.65 6.22
C SER A 473 19.48 5.37 6.92
N PRO A 474 19.51 5.31 8.26
CA PRO A 474 19.11 4.10 8.99
C PRO A 474 17.65 3.73 8.73
N GLY A 475 17.35 2.43 8.67
CA GLY A 475 15.98 1.92 8.63
C GLY A 475 15.34 1.87 7.24
N ARG A 476 16.11 2.12 6.17
CA ARG A 476 15.64 2.05 4.78
C ARG A 476 16.54 1.16 3.92
N ILE A 477 15.93 0.46 2.98
CA ILE A 477 16.62 -0.32 1.95
C ILE A 477 16.28 0.34 0.62
N LYS A 478 17.29 0.74 -0.16
CA LYS A 478 17.04 1.31 -1.48
C LYS A 478 16.63 0.19 -2.43
N VAL A 479 15.58 0.41 -3.20
CA VAL A 479 15.12 -0.52 -4.24
C VAL A 479 15.32 0.09 -5.61
N THR A 480 15.75 -0.73 -6.58
CA THR A 480 15.85 -0.36 -8.00
C THR A 480 15.18 -1.43 -8.85
N ALA A 481 14.19 -1.03 -9.66
CA ALA A 481 13.49 -1.93 -10.57
C ALA A 481 14.42 -2.39 -11.70
N ASN A 482 14.57 -3.70 -11.88
CA ASN A 482 15.36 -4.32 -12.93
C ASN A 482 14.53 -4.66 -14.18
N SER A 483 13.20 -4.59 -14.06
CA SER A 483 12.23 -4.79 -15.14
C SER A 483 11.02 -3.87 -14.94
N ASP A 484 10.23 -3.68 -15.99
CA ASP A 484 8.94 -3.02 -15.88
C ASP A 484 7.96 -3.86 -15.04
N PHE A 485 7.05 -3.20 -14.35
CA PHE A 485 5.88 -3.81 -13.73
C PHE A 485 4.63 -3.25 -14.38
N ASN A 486 3.79 -4.12 -14.93
CA ASN A 486 2.75 -3.72 -15.85
C ASN A 486 1.35 -4.06 -15.35
N ALA A 487 0.43 -3.11 -15.50
CA ALA A 487 -0.99 -3.37 -15.61
C ALA A 487 -1.28 -4.01 -16.98
N LYS A 488 -2.23 -4.95 -17.06
CA LYS A 488 -2.70 -5.53 -18.31
C LYS A 488 -4.05 -4.91 -18.68
N GLY A 489 -4.06 -4.09 -19.71
CA GLY A 489 -5.29 -3.53 -20.29
C GLY A 489 -5.72 -4.26 -21.57
N ALA A 490 -6.92 -3.93 -22.06
CA ALA A 490 -7.42 -4.42 -23.34
C ALA A 490 -6.48 -4.06 -24.53
N ASN A 491 -5.73 -2.97 -24.39
CA ASN A 491 -4.79 -2.46 -25.41
C ASN A 491 -3.34 -2.94 -25.18
N GLY A 492 -3.12 -3.89 -24.27
CA GLY A 492 -1.79 -4.42 -23.93
C GLY A 492 -1.28 -3.96 -22.56
N ASN A 493 0.02 -4.16 -22.34
CA ASN A 493 0.70 -3.82 -21.09
C ASN A 493 0.91 -2.31 -20.97
N VAL A 494 0.62 -1.75 -19.80
CA VAL A 494 0.96 -0.39 -19.42
C VAL A 494 1.81 -0.44 -18.16
N ALA A 495 2.99 0.16 -18.19
CA ALA A 495 3.89 0.17 -17.05
C ALA A 495 3.32 1.03 -15.91
N ILE A 496 3.20 0.44 -14.73
CA ILE A 496 2.94 1.14 -13.46
C ILE A 496 4.23 1.81 -12.99
N PHE A 497 5.35 1.08 -13.09
CA PHE A 497 6.70 1.62 -13.02
C PHE A 497 7.61 0.90 -14.01
N SER A 498 8.71 1.56 -14.37
CA SER A 498 9.64 1.12 -15.41
C SER A 498 10.94 0.60 -14.82
N LYS A 499 11.67 -0.19 -15.62
CA LYS A 499 13.04 -0.55 -15.35
C LYS A 499 13.90 0.71 -15.11
N GLY A 500 14.70 0.68 -14.04
CA GLY A 500 15.55 1.78 -13.59
C GLY A 500 14.88 2.68 -12.56
N ASP A 501 13.57 2.54 -12.35
CA ASP A 501 12.85 3.29 -11.31
C ASP A 501 13.33 2.87 -9.93
N THR A 502 13.44 3.86 -9.03
CA THR A 502 13.96 3.65 -7.68
C THR A 502 12.92 3.95 -6.63
N GLY A 503 13.18 3.50 -5.41
CA GLY A 503 12.42 3.89 -4.24
C GLY A 503 12.99 3.28 -2.97
N TRP A 504 12.12 3.03 -1.99
CA TRP A 504 12.52 2.65 -0.64
C TRP A 504 11.65 1.54 -0.08
N ILE A 505 12.29 0.60 0.62
CA ILE A 505 11.63 -0.41 1.45
C ILE A 505 11.92 -0.09 2.91
N VAL A 506 10.91 -0.26 3.74
CA VAL A 506 11.03 -0.33 5.20
C VAL A 506 10.42 -1.62 5.72
N THR A 507 10.84 -2.05 6.90
CA THR A 507 10.36 -3.30 7.51
C THR A 507 10.25 -3.18 9.02
N ALA A 508 9.24 -3.83 9.58
CA ALA A 508 9.06 -4.02 11.02
C ALA A 508 8.43 -5.39 11.25
N GLY A 509 9.09 -6.24 12.05
CA GLY A 509 8.68 -7.62 12.25
C GLY A 509 8.64 -8.39 10.93
N ASN A 510 7.54 -9.10 10.69
CA ASN A 510 7.32 -9.89 9.47
C ASN A 510 6.47 -9.14 8.42
N ILE A 511 6.57 -7.80 8.40
CA ILE A 511 5.90 -6.93 7.44
C ILE A 511 6.94 -6.05 6.76
N TYR A 512 6.74 -5.82 5.47
CA TYR A 512 7.45 -4.78 4.72
C TYR A 512 6.45 -3.83 4.08
N ALA A 513 6.91 -2.60 3.85
CA ALA A 513 6.26 -1.67 2.95
C ALA A 513 7.29 -1.15 1.96
N MET A 514 6.86 -0.96 0.72
CA MET A 514 7.71 -0.50 -0.37
C MET A 514 7.03 0.62 -1.12
N VAL A 515 7.80 1.68 -1.41
CA VAL A 515 7.45 2.67 -2.40
C VAL A 515 8.44 2.64 -3.56
N VAL A 516 7.94 2.81 -4.78
CA VAL A 516 8.73 3.03 -6.00
C VAL A 516 8.23 4.32 -6.64
N ASN A 517 9.11 5.05 -7.33
CA ASN A 517 8.80 6.34 -7.97
C ASN A 517 8.44 7.47 -6.99
N ASN A 518 9.14 7.56 -5.85
CA ASN A 518 8.90 8.64 -4.88
C ASN A 518 9.14 10.04 -5.45
N SER A 519 10.07 10.21 -6.40
CA SER A 519 10.35 11.50 -7.04
C SER A 519 9.53 11.74 -8.31
N LYS A 520 8.48 10.95 -8.57
CA LYS A 520 7.65 11.05 -9.78
C LYS A 520 6.17 11.12 -9.42
N VAL A 521 5.38 11.56 -10.39
CA VAL A 521 3.92 11.70 -10.26
C VAL A 521 3.17 10.36 -10.15
N ASN A 522 3.82 9.23 -10.47
CA ASN A 522 3.23 7.89 -10.44
C ASN A 522 3.81 7.03 -9.31
N PRO A 523 3.63 7.40 -8.03
CA PRO A 523 4.14 6.60 -6.94
C PRO A 523 3.41 5.25 -6.89
N PHE A 524 4.19 4.19 -6.71
CA PHE A 524 3.68 2.85 -6.47
C PHE A 524 3.95 2.47 -5.03
N PHE A 525 2.95 1.93 -4.34
CA PHE A 525 3.06 1.47 -2.97
C PHE A 525 2.56 0.03 -2.81
N THR A 526 3.21 -0.73 -1.93
CA THR A 526 2.70 -2.01 -1.47
C THR A 526 3.07 -2.22 0.00
N VAL A 527 2.18 -2.89 0.73
CA VAL A 527 2.44 -3.42 2.07
C VAL A 527 2.15 -4.90 2.05
N GLY A 528 3.10 -5.71 2.53
CA GLY A 528 3.01 -7.16 2.49
C GLY A 528 3.41 -7.81 3.80
N ALA A 529 2.72 -8.89 4.14
CA ALA A 529 2.97 -9.71 5.31
C ALA A 529 3.60 -11.05 4.91
N PHE A 530 4.47 -11.58 5.76
CA PHE A 530 5.16 -12.84 5.54
C PHE A 530 4.17 -14.01 5.43
N VAL A 531 4.38 -14.85 4.43
CA VAL A 531 3.58 -16.05 4.18
C VAL A 531 4.40 -17.30 3.85
N GLN A 532 5.72 -17.23 3.63
CA GLN A 532 6.54 -18.44 3.39
C GLN A 532 8.04 -18.27 3.60
#